data_AF-A0A1E1F9N7-F1
#
_entry.id   AF-A0A1E1F9N7-F1
#
_cell.length_a   1.000
_cell.length_b   1.000
_cell.length_c   1.000
_cell.angle_alpha   90.00
_cell.angle_beta   90.00
_cell.angle_gamma   90.00
#
_symmetry.space_group_name_H-M   'P 1'
#
loop_
_entity.id
_entity.type
_entity.pdbx_description
1 polymer ?
#
loop_
_entity_poly.entity_id
_entity_poly.type
_entity_poly.pdbx_seq_one_letter_code
_entity_poly.pdbx_strand_id
1 'polypeptide(L)'
;VMFMQGYYSGDLILELGFILTLGGMTFWFRDVGNEATLGGYHTKQVKKGLEIGFLLFVVSEVFAFLSIFWAFFHSSLTPAIEIGGVWPPQGITPLNPFAIPLLNTILLVSSGAFVTYGHHALINGNRKDTLRGLELTVLFAVLFTFLQYLEYANSTFSISDSVFGSAFFCSTGLHGIHVIVGTIFIIVQL
;
A
#
# COMPACT_ATOMS: atom_id res chain seq x y z
N VAL A 1 0.38 -17.51 -13.82
CA VAL A 1 0.75 -18.94 -13.79
C VAL A 1 1.74 -19.29 -14.89
N MET A 2 1.43 -18.99 -16.17
CA MET A 2 2.34 -19.29 -17.30
C MET A 2 3.73 -18.69 -17.14
N PHE A 3 3.82 -17.41 -16.76
CA PHE A 3 5.10 -16.74 -16.45
C PHE A 3 5.91 -17.48 -15.37
N MET A 4 5.28 -17.79 -14.23
CA MET A 4 5.93 -18.47 -13.10
C MET A 4 6.42 -19.88 -13.44
N GLN A 5 5.79 -20.54 -14.42
CA GLN A 5 6.17 -21.88 -14.87
C GLN A 5 7.11 -21.87 -16.10
N GLY A 6 7.52 -20.69 -16.58
CA GLY A 6 8.48 -20.56 -17.69
C GLY A 6 7.95 -20.98 -19.06
N TYR A 7 6.63 -20.95 -19.29
CA TYR A 7 6.06 -21.26 -20.60
C TYR A 7 6.37 -20.17 -21.64
N TYR A 8 6.48 -20.57 -22.91
CA TYR A 8 6.66 -19.66 -24.03
C TYR A 8 5.54 -18.60 -24.08
N SER A 9 5.92 -17.33 -24.26
CA SER A 9 5.06 -16.13 -24.21
C SER A 9 4.35 -15.86 -22.87
N GLY A 10 4.75 -16.53 -21.78
CA GLY A 10 4.13 -16.31 -20.46
C GLY A 10 4.34 -14.90 -19.91
N ASP A 11 5.49 -14.30 -20.21
CA ASP A 11 5.87 -12.91 -19.94
C ASP A 11 4.96 -11.92 -20.69
N LEU A 12 4.80 -12.09 -22.00
CA LEU A 12 3.94 -11.27 -22.84
C LEU A 12 2.49 -11.29 -22.34
N ILE A 13 1.97 -12.47 -21.99
CA ILE A 13 0.59 -12.62 -21.49
C ILE A 13 0.41 -11.90 -20.14
N LEU A 14 1.42 -11.96 -19.26
CA LEU A 14 1.39 -11.26 -17.98
C LEU A 14 1.37 -9.74 -18.20
N GLU A 15 2.26 -9.22 -19.04
CA GLU A 15 2.34 -7.79 -19.35
C GLU A 15 1.05 -7.28 -19.98
N LEU A 16 0.50 -7.99 -20.97
CA LEU A 16 -0.78 -7.65 -21.61
C LEU A 16 -1.92 -7.66 -20.59
N GLY A 17 -2.00 -8.67 -19.72
CA GLY A 17 -3.02 -8.76 -18.68
C GLY A 17 -2.96 -7.57 -17.71
N PHE A 18 -1.76 -7.14 -17.34
CA PHE A 18 -1.56 -5.99 -16.48
C PHE A 18 -1.96 -4.68 -17.18
N ILE A 19 -1.52 -4.46 -18.43
CA ILE A 19 -1.87 -3.27 -19.22
C ILE A 19 -3.38 -3.16 -19.42
N LEU A 20 -4.05 -4.26 -19.77
CA LEU A 20 -5.50 -4.26 -19.97
C LEU A 20 -6.26 -3.97 -18.68
N THR A 21 -5.79 -4.50 -17.56
CA THR A 21 -6.42 -4.27 -16.25
C THR A 21 -6.26 -2.81 -15.82
N LEU A 22 -5.06 -2.24 -15.94
CA LEU A 22 -4.83 -0.81 -15.67
C LEU A 22 -5.61 0.09 -16.64
N GLY A 23 -5.66 -0.25 -17.93
CA GLY A 23 -6.47 0.46 -18.92
C GLY A 23 -7.96 0.44 -18.56
N GLY A 24 -8.48 -0.72 -18.17
CA GLY A 24 -9.87 -0.85 -17.70
C GLY A 24 -10.15 0.01 -16.47
N MET A 25 -9.28 -0.03 -15.46
CA MET A 25 -9.42 0.80 -14.25
C MET A 25 -9.39 2.29 -14.57
N THR A 26 -8.44 2.75 -15.39
CA THR A 26 -8.31 4.17 -15.73
C THR A 26 -9.51 4.71 -16.50
N PHE A 27 -10.03 3.97 -17.49
CA PHE A 27 -11.24 4.38 -18.19
C PHE A 27 -12.47 4.35 -17.28
N TRP A 28 -12.60 3.35 -16.41
CA TRP A 28 -13.71 3.29 -15.48
C TRP A 28 -13.69 4.48 -14.49
N PHE A 29 -12.55 4.77 -13.86
CA PHE A 29 -12.45 5.91 -12.94
C PHE A 29 -12.66 7.26 -13.64
N ARG A 30 -12.22 7.41 -14.89
CA ARG A 30 -12.53 8.59 -15.71
C ARG A 30 -14.04 8.76 -15.88
N ASP A 31 -14.75 7.69 -16.21
CA ASP A 31 -16.19 7.74 -16.47
C ASP A 31 -16.97 8.05 -15.18
N VAL A 32 -16.61 7.43 -14.05
CA VAL A 32 -17.15 7.77 -12.72
C VAL A 32 -16.89 9.25 -12.37
N GLY A 33 -15.69 9.76 -12.66
CA GLY A 33 -15.36 11.17 -12.45
C GLY A 33 -16.21 12.12 -13.31
N ASN A 34 -16.48 11.75 -14.56
CA ASN A 34 -17.35 12.50 -15.46
C ASN A 34 -18.81 12.47 -15.01
N GLU A 35 -19.31 11.31 -14.59
CA GLU A 35 -20.66 11.14 -14.03
C GLU A 35 -20.88 12.01 -12.78
N ALA A 36 -19.85 12.10 -11.94
CA ALA A 36 -19.86 12.90 -10.72
C ALA A 36 -19.85 14.41 -11.00
N THR A 37 -18.86 14.88 -11.77
CA THR A 37 -18.56 16.31 -11.91
C THR A 37 -19.31 16.97 -13.07
N LEU A 38 -19.45 16.27 -14.20
CA LEU A 38 -20.10 16.81 -15.41
C LEU A 38 -21.56 16.37 -15.52
N GLY A 39 -21.86 15.12 -15.15
CA GLY A 39 -23.21 14.54 -15.23
C GLY A 39 -24.12 14.89 -14.04
N GLY A 40 -23.54 15.22 -12.87
CA GLY A 40 -24.29 15.58 -11.67
C GLY A 40 -25.07 14.41 -11.04
N TYR A 41 -24.76 13.16 -11.40
CA TYR A 41 -25.52 11.97 -10.98
C TYR A 41 -25.29 11.56 -9.52
N HIS A 42 -24.27 12.13 -8.86
CA HIS A 42 -23.92 11.84 -7.46
C HIS A 42 -24.84 12.59 -6.49
N THR A 43 -26.10 12.16 -6.41
CA THR A 43 -27.06 12.62 -5.39
C THR A 43 -26.57 12.30 -3.97
N LYS A 44 -27.19 12.89 -2.94
CA LYS A 44 -26.81 12.64 -1.53
C LYS A 44 -26.86 11.15 -1.18
N GLN A 45 -27.83 10.42 -1.70
CA GLN A 45 -28.00 8.98 -1.50
C GLN A 45 -26.86 8.20 -2.16
N VAL A 46 -26.48 8.56 -3.39
CA VAL A 46 -25.36 7.92 -4.11
C VAL A 46 -24.04 8.17 -3.37
N LYS A 47 -23.77 9.42 -2.94
CA LYS A 47 -22.57 9.74 -2.15
C LYS A 47 -22.48 8.92 -0.87
N LYS A 48 -23.58 8.82 -0.11
CA LYS A 48 -23.64 7.97 1.09
C LYS A 48 -23.41 6.50 0.78
N GLY A 49 -23.93 6.01 -0.35
CA GLY A 49 -23.68 4.65 -0.83
C GLY A 49 -22.19 4.40 -1.13
N LEU A 50 -21.53 5.34 -1.80
CA LEU A 50 -20.08 5.27 -2.07
C LEU A 50 -19.25 5.32 -0.78
N GLU A 51 -19.62 6.15 0.19
CA GLU A 51 -18.97 6.22 1.50
C GLU A 51 -19.05 4.88 2.26
N ILE A 52 -20.24 4.27 2.30
CA ILE A 52 -20.44 2.95 2.92
C ILE A 52 -19.68 1.87 2.16
N GLY A 53 -19.72 1.88 0.83
CA GLY A 53 -19.00 0.92 0.00
C GLY A 53 -17.49 0.99 0.22
N PHE A 54 -16.92 2.19 0.26
CA PHE A 54 -15.50 2.38 0.54
C PHE A 54 -15.13 1.97 1.97
N LEU A 55 -15.98 2.25 2.96
CA LEU A 55 -15.76 1.78 4.33
C LEU A 55 -15.73 0.25 4.40
N LEU A 56 -16.67 -0.44 3.74
CA LEU A 56 -16.69 -1.89 3.68
C LEU A 56 -15.45 -2.46 2.97
N PHE A 57 -15.00 -1.81 1.90
CA PHE A 57 -13.75 -2.15 1.21
C PHE A 57 -12.53 -2.03 2.16
N VAL A 58 -12.42 -0.92 2.91
CA VAL A 58 -11.35 -0.76 3.91
C VAL A 58 -11.44 -1.85 4.99
N VAL A 59 -12.64 -2.18 5.47
CA VAL A 59 -12.83 -3.28 6.42
C VAL A 59 -12.34 -4.60 5.85
N SER A 60 -12.61 -4.92 4.57
CA SER A 60 -12.08 -6.14 3.97
C SER A 60 -10.56 -6.17 3.89
N GLU A 61 -9.91 -5.04 3.58
CA GLU A 61 -8.44 -4.95 3.57
C GLU A 61 -7.86 -5.11 4.98
N VAL A 62 -8.52 -4.59 6.03
CA VAL A 62 -8.10 -4.82 7.43
C VAL A 62 -8.11 -6.32 7.77
N PHE A 63 -9.11 -7.08 7.32
CA PHE A 63 -9.13 -8.55 7.52
C PHE A 63 -8.04 -9.27 6.71
N ALA A 64 -7.69 -8.77 5.52
CA ALA A 64 -6.55 -9.28 4.76
C ALA A 64 -5.24 -9.11 5.56
N PHE A 65 -4.99 -7.93 6.13
CA PHE A 65 -3.84 -7.71 7.01
C PHE A 65 -3.90 -8.55 8.29
N LEU A 66 -5.08 -8.70 8.91
CA LEU A 66 -5.26 -9.53 10.10
C LEU A 66 -4.81 -10.97 9.86
N SER A 67 -5.09 -11.54 8.69
CA SER A 67 -4.69 -12.90 8.34
C SER A 67 -3.16 -13.06 8.25
N ILE A 68 -2.46 -12.04 7.74
CA ILE A 68 -0.99 -12.06 7.65
C ILE A 68 -0.36 -11.86 9.03
N PHE A 69 -0.92 -10.95 9.85
CA PHE A 69 -0.49 -10.78 11.24
C PHE A 69 -0.72 -12.04 12.06
N TRP A 70 -1.84 -12.75 11.84
CA TRP A 70 -2.08 -14.05 12.46
C TRP A 70 -0.97 -15.05 12.11
N ALA A 71 -0.59 -15.16 10.83
CA ALA A 71 0.48 -16.04 10.39
C ALA A 71 1.83 -15.68 11.05
N PHE A 72 2.15 -14.39 11.16
CA PHE A 72 3.32 -13.90 11.88
C PHE A 72 3.29 -14.31 13.36
N PHE A 73 2.22 -13.98 14.09
CA PHE A 73 2.12 -14.27 15.52
C PHE A 73 2.12 -15.76 15.83
N HIS A 74 1.44 -16.56 15.01
CA HIS A 74 1.46 -18.02 15.15
C HIS A 74 2.89 -18.57 15.06
N SER A 75 3.67 -18.07 14.08
CA SER A 75 5.04 -18.51 13.85
C SER A 75 6.03 -17.97 14.89
N SER A 76 5.80 -16.76 15.41
CA SER A 76 6.71 -16.09 16.34
C SER A 76 6.51 -16.47 17.80
N LEU A 77 5.26 -16.72 18.22
CA LEU A 77 4.93 -17.02 19.63
C LEU A 77 5.23 -18.48 20.00
N THR A 78 5.14 -19.39 19.03
CA THR A 78 5.51 -20.80 19.20
C THR A 78 6.44 -21.25 18.07
N PRO A 79 7.72 -20.83 18.09
CA PRO A 79 8.67 -21.13 17.03
C PRO A 79 8.88 -22.63 16.86
N ALA A 80 8.85 -23.10 15.61
CA ALA A 80 9.06 -24.50 15.28
C ALA A 80 10.50 -24.94 15.58
N ILE A 81 10.71 -26.25 15.80
CA ILE A 81 12.04 -26.78 16.13
C ILE A 81 13.00 -26.62 14.94
N GLU A 82 12.46 -26.69 13.73
CA GLU A 82 13.15 -26.56 12.44
C GLU A 82 13.81 -25.19 12.25
N ILE A 83 13.30 -24.14 12.93
CA ILE A 83 13.90 -22.79 12.93
C ILE A 83 14.78 -22.52 14.16
N GLY A 84 15.05 -23.56 14.96
CA GLY A 84 15.87 -23.48 16.17
C GLY A 84 15.11 -23.17 17.44
N GLY A 85 13.76 -23.22 17.42
CA GLY A 85 12.92 -23.00 18.61
C GLY A 85 12.98 -21.58 19.19
N VAL A 86 13.50 -20.61 18.42
CA VAL A 86 13.66 -19.21 18.83
C VAL A 86 13.14 -18.27 17.75
N TRP A 87 12.79 -17.04 18.15
CA TRP A 87 12.37 -15.97 17.24
C TRP A 87 13.19 -14.70 17.50
N PRO A 88 13.81 -14.08 16.48
CA PRO A 88 13.91 -14.52 15.09
C PRO A 88 14.65 -15.88 14.92
N PRO A 89 14.42 -16.60 13.80
CA PRO A 89 15.15 -17.83 13.48
C PRO A 89 16.67 -17.67 13.53
N GLN A 90 17.39 -18.73 13.89
CA GLN A 90 18.85 -18.72 13.89
C GLN A 90 19.39 -18.42 12.47
N GLY A 91 20.39 -17.54 12.38
CA GLY A 91 20.99 -17.13 11.11
C GLY A 91 20.33 -15.92 10.44
N ILE A 92 19.17 -15.46 10.93
CA ILE A 92 18.54 -14.23 10.45
C ILE A 92 18.93 -13.05 11.33
N THR A 93 19.54 -12.04 10.73
CA THR A 93 19.77 -10.74 11.36
C THR A 93 18.63 -9.77 10.99
N PRO A 94 17.71 -9.47 11.92
CA PRO A 94 16.61 -8.56 11.64
C PRO A 94 17.10 -7.13 11.43
N LEU A 95 16.30 -6.33 10.72
CA LEU A 95 16.57 -4.91 10.52
C LEU A 95 16.48 -4.15 11.84
N ASN A 96 17.30 -3.10 11.99
CA ASN A 96 17.25 -2.23 13.16
C ASN A 96 15.99 -1.34 13.11
N PRO A 97 15.04 -1.48 14.05
CA PRO A 97 13.79 -0.71 14.04
C PRO A 97 14.01 0.79 14.23
N PHE A 98 15.13 1.23 14.81
CA PHE A 98 15.44 2.64 15.05
C PHE A 98 16.15 3.33 13.89
N ALA A 99 16.40 2.62 12.78
CA ALA A 99 17.02 3.17 11.58
C ALA A 99 15.95 3.59 10.55
N ILE A 100 15.99 3.03 9.34
CA ILE A 100 15.04 3.32 8.25
C ILE A 100 13.56 3.07 8.67
N PRO A 101 13.20 2.00 9.42
CA PRO A 101 11.81 1.78 9.83
C PRO A 101 11.22 2.94 10.66
N LEU A 102 12.00 3.50 11.58
CA LEU A 102 11.56 4.65 12.39
C LEU A 102 11.37 5.90 11.53
N LEU A 103 12.30 6.16 10.60
CA LEU A 103 12.18 7.28 9.66
C LEU A 103 10.91 7.13 8.79
N ASN A 104 10.66 5.93 8.26
CA ASN A 104 9.46 5.62 7.49
C ASN A 104 8.17 5.85 8.30
N THR A 105 8.18 5.51 9.59
CA THR A 105 7.05 5.80 10.48
C THR A 105 6.81 7.31 10.63
N ILE A 106 7.88 8.09 10.83
CA ILE A 106 7.79 9.56 10.93
C ILE A 106 7.27 10.16 9.63
N LEU A 107 7.74 9.68 8.47
CA LEU A 107 7.28 10.14 7.17
C LEU A 107 5.77 9.90 6.98
N LEU A 108 5.29 8.70 7.30
CA LEU A 108 3.89 8.33 7.13
C LEU A 108 2.94 9.09 8.09
N VAL A 109 3.36 9.30 9.34
CA VAL A 109 2.60 10.12 10.29
C VAL A 109 2.57 11.59 9.84
N SER A 110 3.71 12.10 9.36
CA SER A 110 3.82 13.48 8.86
C SER A 110 2.96 13.69 7.61
N SER A 111 2.94 12.73 6.67
CA SER A 111 2.06 12.80 5.50
C SER A 111 0.58 12.80 5.90
N GLY A 112 0.21 12.07 6.96
CA GLY A 112 -1.13 12.14 7.56
C GLY A 112 -1.49 13.56 8.03
N ALA A 113 -0.56 14.26 8.68
CA ALA A 113 -0.79 15.65 9.10
C ALA A 113 -0.96 16.61 7.90
N PHE A 114 -0.15 16.45 6.84
CA PHE A 114 -0.24 17.30 5.64
C PHE A 114 -1.53 17.09 4.85
N VAL A 115 -2.03 15.85 4.73
CA VAL A 115 -3.32 15.60 4.06
C VAL A 115 -4.48 16.15 4.87
N THR A 116 -4.44 16.06 6.21
CA THR A 116 -5.44 16.69 7.08
C THR A 116 -5.42 18.21 6.95
N TYR A 117 -4.24 18.83 6.87
CA TYR A 117 -4.09 20.25 6.58
C TYR A 117 -4.72 20.62 5.22
N GLY A 118 -4.41 19.87 4.16
CA GLY A 118 -4.99 20.08 2.83
C GLY A 118 -6.52 19.94 2.81
N HIS A 119 -7.06 18.98 3.57
CA HIS A 119 -8.50 18.78 3.73
C HIS A 119 -9.19 19.97 4.42
N HIS A 120 -8.64 20.48 5.53
CA HIS A 120 -9.18 21.68 6.17
C HIS A 120 -9.08 22.93 5.30
N ALA A 121 -7.99 23.08 4.54
CA ALA A 121 -7.86 24.16 3.56
C ALA A 121 -8.93 24.07 2.45
N LEU A 122 -9.27 22.85 2.01
CA LEU A 122 -10.32 22.62 1.01
C LEU A 122 -11.70 23.04 1.53
N ILE A 123 -12.04 22.67 2.78
CA ILE A 123 -13.29 23.08 3.43
C ILE A 123 -13.37 24.62 3.53
N ASN A 124 -12.25 25.28 3.81
CA ASN A 124 -12.15 26.74 3.89
C ASN A 124 -12.08 27.44 2.51
N GLY A 125 -12.12 26.70 1.40
CA GLY A 125 -12.05 27.24 0.04
C GLY A 125 -10.67 27.75 -0.39
N ASN A 126 -9.61 27.46 0.38
CA ASN A 126 -8.25 27.92 0.07
C ASN A 126 -7.51 26.92 -0.83
N ARG A 127 -7.65 27.10 -2.15
CA ARG A 127 -7.05 26.24 -3.17
C ARG A 127 -5.53 26.08 -3.04
N LYS A 128 -4.80 27.17 -2.75
CA LYS A 128 -3.32 27.14 -2.73
C LYS A 128 -2.81 26.22 -1.62
N ASP A 129 -3.42 26.31 -0.45
CA ASP A 129 -3.02 25.52 0.71
C ASP A 129 -3.51 24.06 0.62
N THR A 130 -4.65 23.82 -0.03
CA THR A 130 -5.07 22.46 -0.40
C THR A 130 -4.02 21.77 -1.27
N LEU A 131 -3.60 22.42 -2.37
CA LEU A 131 -2.60 21.85 -3.28
C LEU A 131 -1.27 21.61 -2.57
N ARG A 132 -0.80 22.58 -1.76
CA ARG A 132 0.44 22.40 -0.96
C ARG A 132 0.35 21.22 0.00
N GLY A 133 -0.77 21.05 0.70
CA GLY A 133 -0.97 19.91 1.60
C GLY A 133 -0.90 18.57 0.86
N LEU A 134 -1.55 18.47 -0.29
CA LEU A 134 -1.53 17.27 -1.12
C LEU A 134 -0.15 17.00 -1.74
N GLU A 135 0.54 18.02 -2.28
CA GLU A 135 1.89 17.91 -2.83
C GLU A 135 2.90 17.42 -1.79
N LEU A 136 2.87 17.98 -0.57
CA LEU A 136 3.72 17.54 0.54
C LEU A 136 3.39 16.10 0.95
N THR A 137 2.13 15.72 0.96
CA THR A 137 1.71 14.34 1.25
C THR A 137 2.31 13.36 0.23
N VAL A 138 2.23 13.68 -1.07
CA VAL A 138 2.81 12.86 -2.15
C VAL A 138 4.33 12.79 -2.03
N LEU A 139 5.00 13.91 -1.74
CA LEU A 139 6.46 13.93 -1.54
C LEU A 139 6.89 12.96 -0.44
N PHE A 140 6.22 12.99 0.71
CA PHE A 140 6.56 12.13 1.85
C PHE A 140 6.27 10.65 1.55
N ALA A 141 5.17 10.35 0.83
CA ALA A 141 4.84 9.00 0.42
C ALA A 141 5.86 8.43 -0.59
N VAL A 142 6.32 9.23 -1.55
CA VAL A 142 7.38 8.82 -2.51
C VAL A 142 8.70 8.57 -1.78
N LEU A 143 9.07 9.43 -0.83
CA LEU A 143 10.25 9.23 0.01
C LEU A 143 10.15 7.94 0.84
N PHE A 144 8.98 7.66 1.43
CA PHE A 144 8.71 6.41 2.13
C PHE A 144 8.92 5.19 1.20
N THR A 145 8.34 5.20 0.00
CA THR A 145 8.46 4.07 -0.94
C THR A 145 9.92 3.87 -1.38
N PHE A 146 10.65 4.96 -1.62
CA PHE A 146 12.08 4.88 -1.95
C PHE A 146 12.91 4.29 -0.82
N LEU A 147 12.70 4.73 0.42
CA LEU A 147 13.39 4.19 1.59
C LEU A 147 13.03 2.72 1.84
N GLN A 148 11.77 2.34 1.64
CA GLN A 148 11.34 0.94 1.74
C GLN A 148 12.03 0.06 0.70
N TYR A 149 12.21 0.56 -0.52
CA TYR A 149 12.99 -0.13 -1.55
C TYR A 149 14.46 -0.30 -1.13
N LEU A 150 15.09 0.75 -0.58
CA LEU A 150 16.47 0.66 -0.08
C LEU A 150 16.60 -0.34 1.07
N GLU A 151 15.60 -0.42 1.95
CA GLU A 151 15.56 -1.40 3.03
C GLU A 151 15.52 -2.84 2.48
N TYR A 152 14.70 -3.09 1.45
CA TYR A 152 14.63 -4.40 0.78
C TYR A 152 15.91 -4.74 0.00
N ALA A 153 16.52 -3.76 -0.67
CA ALA A 153 17.72 -4.00 -1.46
C ALA A 153 18.94 -4.32 -0.58
N ASN A 154 18.97 -3.81 0.67
CA ASN A 154 20.08 -3.99 1.60
C ASN A 154 19.79 -5.01 2.71
N SER A 155 18.65 -5.71 2.67
CA SER A 155 18.33 -6.72 3.68
C SER A 155 19.25 -7.94 3.56
N THR A 156 19.63 -8.52 4.70
CA THR A 156 20.46 -9.73 4.75
C THR A 156 19.68 -11.03 4.56
N PHE A 157 18.36 -10.93 4.41
CA PHE A 157 17.43 -12.04 4.22
C PHE A 157 16.44 -11.70 3.10
N SER A 158 15.88 -12.72 2.50
CA SER A 158 14.96 -12.70 1.36
C SER A 158 13.61 -13.34 1.72
N ILE A 159 12.64 -13.29 0.80
CA ILE A 159 11.32 -13.91 0.99
C ILE A 159 11.40 -15.44 1.17
N SER A 160 12.42 -16.08 0.62
CA SER A 160 12.67 -17.52 0.75
C SER A 160 13.37 -17.93 2.06
N ASP A 161 13.84 -16.97 2.85
CA ASP A 161 14.60 -17.26 4.07
C ASP A 161 13.66 -17.45 5.26
N SER A 162 13.22 -18.71 5.42
CA SER A 162 12.34 -19.19 6.48
C SER A 162 10.95 -18.53 6.51
N VAL A 163 10.14 -18.94 7.48
CA VAL A 163 8.84 -18.30 7.77
C VAL A 163 8.99 -16.82 8.16
N PHE A 164 10.14 -16.41 8.71
CA PHE A 164 10.40 -15.02 9.06
C PHE A 164 10.45 -14.13 7.80
N GLY A 165 11.26 -14.50 6.81
CA GLY A 165 11.37 -13.75 5.55
C GLY A 165 10.03 -13.71 4.82
N SER A 166 9.36 -14.85 4.70
CA SER A 166 8.02 -14.91 4.09
C SER A 166 7.00 -13.99 4.80
N ALA A 167 6.89 -14.05 6.13
CA ALA A 167 5.96 -13.20 6.87
C ALA A 167 6.32 -11.70 6.78
N PHE A 168 7.62 -11.38 6.86
CA PHE A 168 8.11 -10.01 6.76
C PHE A 168 7.81 -9.38 5.38
N PHE A 169 8.21 -10.03 4.28
CA PHE A 169 8.04 -9.48 2.94
C PHE A 169 6.57 -9.52 2.47
N CYS A 170 5.77 -10.52 2.88
CA CYS A 170 4.34 -10.52 2.57
C CYS A 170 3.61 -9.38 3.30
N SER A 171 3.88 -9.15 4.58
CA SER A 171 3.21 -8.08 5.35
C SER A 171 3.62 -6.69 4.88
N THR A 172 4.93 -6.42 4.83
CA THR A 172 5.46 -5.12 4.43
C THR A 172 5.28 -4.85 2.94
N GLY A 173 5.31 -5.89 2.10
CA GLY A 173 5.07 -5.79 0.66
C GLY A 173 3.62 -5.48 0.33
N LEU A 174 2.66 -6.13 1.01
CA LEU A 174 1.24 -5.78 0.88
C LEU A 174 1.00 -4.33 1.29
N HIS A 175 1.55 -3.91 2.43
CA HIS A 175 1.51 -2.50 2.86
C HIS A 175 2.15 -1.56 1.84
N GLY A 176 3.30 -1.91 1.28
CA GLY A 176 3.99 -1.12 0.25
C GLY A 176 3.12 -0.89 -0.99
N ILE A 177 2.43 -1.92 -1.47
CA ILE A 177 1.46 -1.79 -2.58
C ILE A 177 0.32 -0.83 -2.20
N HIS A 178 -0.20 -0.92 -0.98
CA HIS A 178 -1.24 0.00 -0.50
C HIS A 178 -0.77 1.45 -0.46
N VAL A 179 0.47 1.71 -0.03
CA VAL A 179 1.05 3.05 -0.06
C VAL A 179 1.19 3.57 -1.49
N ILE A 180 1.61 2.74 -2.44
CA ILE A 180 1.71 3.12 -3.85
C ILE A 180 0.32 3.46 -4.42
N VAL A 181 -0.68 2.60 -4.22
CA VAL A 181 -2.06 2.85 -4.67
C VAL A 181 -2.65 4.11 -4.02
N GLY A 182 -2.45 4.29 -2.72
CA GLY A 182 -2.87 5.50 -2.01
C GLY A 182 -2.20 6.77 -2.56
N THR A 183 -0.91 6.69 -2.90
CA THR A 183 -0.18 7.80 -3.51
C THR A 183 -0.76 8.16 -4.88
N ILE A 184 -1.07 7.15 -5.72
CA ILE A 184 -1.73 7.37 -7.01
C ILE A 184 -3.09 8.04 -6.82
N PHE A 185 -3.90 7.60 -5.84
CA PHE A 185 -5.19 8.23 -5.55
C PHE A 185 -5.08 9.68 -5.09
N ILE A 186 -4.01 10.05 -4.38
CA ILE A 186 -3.76 11.45 -4.00
C ILE A 186 -3.29 12.26 -5.21
N ILE A 187 -2.43 11.69 -6.07
CA ILE A 187 -2.00 12.35 -7.32
C ILE A 187 -3.18 12.66 -8.23
N VAL A 188 -4.17 11.77 -8.33
CA VAL A 188 -5.41 12.00 -9.11
C VAL A 188 -6.24 13.17 -8.56
N GLN A 189 -6.10 13.51 -7.27
CA GLN A 189 -6.82 14.62 -6.63
C GLN A 189 -6.14 15.98 -6.77
N LEU A 190 -4.88 16.02 -7.20
CA LEU A 190 -4.13 17.27 -7.48
C LEU A 190 -4.61 17.91 -8.79
#